data_AF-A0A5B3GQ55-F1
#
_entry.id   AF-A0A5B3GQ55-F1
#
_cell.length_a   1.000
_cell.length_b   1.000
_cell.length_c   1.000
_cell.angle_alpha   90.00
_cell.angle_beta   90.00
_cell.angle_gamma   90.00
#
_symmetry.space_group_name_H-M   'P 1'
#
loop_
_entity.id
_entity.type
_entity.pdbx_description
1 polymer ?
#
loop_
_entity_poly.entity_id
_entity_poly.type
_entity_poly.pdbx_seq_one_letter_code
_entity_poly.pdbx_strand_id
1 'polypeptide(L)'
;MTIEALKMAKLSPATAGYLAIYIKLADIFGELSDTTAKIYDDVNVDKINNACFNALTTAQDEVMKLFVNSVEENICSRSNDTEI
;
A
#
# COMPACT_ATOMS: atom_id res chain seq x y z
N MET A 1 8.40 -7.09 7.57
CA MET A 1 8.85 -5.68 7.66
C MET A 1 7.73 -4.91 8.36
N THR A 2 7.98 -4.16 9.44
CA THR A 2 6.92 -3.46 10.19
C THR A 2 6.77 -2.01 9.71
N ILE A 3 5.58 -1.41 9.85
CA ILE A 3 5.33 0.01 9.51
C ILE A 3 6.30 0.96 10.24
N GLU A 4 6.65 0.64 11.48
CA GLU A 4 7.63 1.39 12.27
C GLU A 4 9.04 1.34 11.66
N ALA A 5 9.45 0.21 11.06
CA ALA A 5 10.73 0.11 10.36
C ALA A 5 10.74 0.96 9.06
N LEU A 6 9.58 1.15 8.43
CA LEU A 6 9.44 1.98 7.23
C LEU A 6 9.53 3.48 7.52
N LYS A 7 9.06 3.95 8.69
CA LYS A 7 9.15 5.35 9.10
C LYS A 7 10.59 5.84 9.31
N MET A 8 11.49 4.94 9.71
CA MET A 8 12.91 5.26 9.95
C MET A 8 13.80 5.01 8.72
N ALA A 9 13.27 4.37 7.68
CA ALA A 9 14.03 4.08 6.46
C ALA A 9 14.14 5.33 5.58
N LYS A 10 15.36 5.63 5.11
CA LYS A 10 15.61 6.72 4.15
C LYS A 10 15.19 6.26 2.75
N LEU A 11 13.89 6.36 2.45
CA LEU A 11 13.29 5.91 1.19
C LEU A 11 13.68 6.82 0.02
N SER A 12 13.83 6.24 -1.17
CA SER A 12 13.91 7.03 -2.40
C SER A 12 12.58 7.75 -2.66
N PRO A 13 12.56 8.86 -3.44
CA PRO A 13 11.31 9.52 -3.81
C PRO A 13 10.27 8.58 -4.44
N ALA A 14 10.71 7.63 -5.29
CA ALA A 14 9.83 6.65 -5.93
C ALA A 14 9.26 5.65 -4.90
N THR A 15 10.12 5.12 -4.03
CA THR A 15 9.73 4.19 -2.96
C THR A 15 8.75 4.83 -1.98
N ALA A 16 9.00 6.09 -1.59
CA ALA A 16 8.06 6.85 -0.77
C ALA A 16 6.73 7.09 -1.49
N GLY A 17 6.77 7.30 -2.82
CA GLY A 17 5.59 7.42 -3.67
C GLY A 17 4.71 6.16 -3.64
N TYR A 18 5.29 4.97 -3.82
CA TYR A 18 4.55 3.71 -3.73
C TYR A 18 3.93 3.48 -2.35
N LEU A 19 4.68 3.78 -1.28
CA LEU A 19 4.14 3.70 0.08
C LEU A 19 2.97 4.67 0.30
N ALA A 20 3.06 5.89 -0.21
CA ALA A 20 1.96 6.85 -0.13
C ALA A 20 0.71 6.40 -0.90
N ILE A 21 0.88 5.76 -2.05
CA ILE A 21 -0.24 5.17 -2.82
C ILE A 21 -0.89 4.04 -2.03
N TYR A 22 -0.09 3.13 -1.45
CA TYR A 22 -0.59 2.03 -0.63
C TYR A 22 -1.48 2.52 0.53
N ILE A 23 -1.03 3.57 1.24
CA ILE A 23 -1.77 4.18 2.34
C ILE A 23 -3.08 4.79 1.85
N LYS A 24 -3.07 5.55 0.75
CA LYS A 24 -4.31 6.13 0.18
C LYS A 24 -5.34 5.07 -0.20
N LEU A 25 -4.91 3.92 -0.70
CA LEU A 25 -5.82 2.81 -1.00
C LEU A 25 -6.45 2.23 0.28
N ALA A 26 -5.71 2.20 1.39
CA ALA A 26 -6.23 1.77 2.69
C ALA A 26 -7.26 2.77 3.22
N ASP A 27 -7.00 4.06 3.08
CA ASP A 27 -7.93 5.12 3.48
C ASP A 27 -9.25 5.00 2.69
N ILE A 28 -9.17 4.83 1.36
CA ILE A 28 -10.35 4.62 0.49
C ILE A 28 -11.14 3.37 0.91
N PHE A 29 -10.46 2.28 1.29
CA PHE A 29 -11.12 1.07 1.78
C PHE A 29 -11.95 1.37 3.03
N GLY A 30 -11.36 2.08 4.01
CA GLY A 30 -12.05 2.50 5.23
C GLY A 30 -13.22 3.42 4.94
N GLU A 31 -13.02 4.44 4.11
CA GLU A 31 -14.07 5.40 3.71
C GLU A 31 -15.26 4.71 3.03
N LEU A 32 -15.01 3.69 2.20
CA LEU A 32 -16.08 2.89 1.59
C LEU A 32 -16.87 2.09 2.64
N SER A 33 -16.17 1.49 3.60
CA SER A 33 -16.82 0.78 4.71
C SER A 33 -17.73 1.73 5.50
N ASP A 34 -17.16 2.84 5.97
CA ASP A 34 -17.85 3.85 6.78
C ASP A 34 -19.02 4.50 6.03
N THR A 35 -18.90 4.67 4.72
CA THR A 35 -19.96 5.26 3.90
C THR A 35 -21.11 4.28 3.69
N THR A 36 -20.81 3.02 3.39
CA THR A 36 -21.84 1.98 3.22
C THR A 36 -22.56 1.70 4.55
N ALA A 37 -21.85 1.73 5.68
CA ALA A 37 -22.42 1.56 7.02
C ALA A 37 -23.44 2.64 7.44
N LYS A 38 -23.45 3.79 6.76
CA LYS A 38 -24.48 4.83 6.98
C LYS A 38 -25.85 4.43 6.43
N ILE A 39 -25.90 3.44 5.54
CA ILE A 39 -27.11 3.02 4.82
C ILE A 39 -27.49 1.59 5.22
N TYR A 40 -26.51 0.72 5.44
CA TYR A 40 -26.68 -0.70 5.69
C TYR A 40 -26.07 -1.10 7.04
N ASP A 41 -26.57 -2.19 7.64
CA ASP A 41 -25.96 -2.78 8.83
C ASP A 41 -24.60 -3.41 8.52
N ASP A 42 -23.74 -3.53 9.55
CA ASP A 42 -22.37 -4.01 9.42
C ASP A 42 -22.26 -5.37 8.71
N VAL A 43 -23.27 -6.24 8.86
CA VAL A 43 -23.32 -7.56 8.22
C VAL A 43 -23.43 -7.49 6.69
N ASN A 44 -24.00 -6.40 6.16
CA ASN A 44 -24.17 -6.21 4.72
C ASN A 44 -23.11 -5.29 4.10
N VAL A 45 -22.39 -4.49 4.90
CA VAL A 45 -21.32 -3.60 4.40
C VAL A 45 -20.30 -4.37 3.56
N ASP A 46 -19.76 -5.47 4.11
CA ASP A 46 -18.76 -6.29 3.42
C ASP A 46 -19.31 -6.93 2.14
N LYS A 47 -20.56 -7.40 2.17
CA LYS A 47 -21.20 -8.05 1.01
C LYS A 47 -21.42 -7.06 -0.13
N ILE A 48 -21.89 -5.86 0.19
CA ILE A 48 -22.18 -4.80 -0.77
C ILE A 48 -20.87 -4.29 -1.37
N ASN A 49 -19.86 -4.07 -0.54
CA ASN A 49 -18.57 -3.53 -0.96
C ASN A 49 -17.61 -4.59 -1.53
N ASN A 50 -17.94 -5.88 -1.46
CA ASN A 50 -17.04 -7.00 -1.76
C ASN A 50 -16.23 -6.83 -3.05
N ALA A 51 -16.88 -6.45 -4.16
CA ALA A 51 -16.20 -6.25 -5.43
C ALA A 51 -15.18 -5.11 -5.38
N CYS A 52 -15.53 -3.98 -4.75
CA CYS A 52 -14.64 -2.85 -4.55
C CYS A 52 -13.51 -3.18 -3.57
N PHE A 53 -13.81 -3.84 -2.45
CA PHE A 53 -12.82 -4.28 -1.48
C PHE A 53 -11.79 -5.21 -2.11
N ASN A 54 -12.21 -6.20 -2.90
CA ASN A 54 -11.29 -7.10 -3.60
C ASN A 54 -10.41 -6.34 -4.62
N ALA A 55 -10.96 -5.37 -5.34
CA ALA A 55 -10.20 -4.55 -6.28
C ALA A 55 -9.16 -3.68 -5.56
N LEU A 56 -9.52 -3.06 -4.43
CA LEU A 56 -8.62 -2.27 -3.60
C LEU A 56 -7.51 -3.11 -2.99
N THR A 57 -7.83 -4.29 -2.45
CA THR A 57 -6.84 -5.23 -1.92
C THR A 57 -5.87 -5.66 -3.02
N THR A 58 -6.37 -5.99 -4.21
CA THR A 58 -5.52 -6.36 -5.36
C THR A 58 -4.60 -5.20 -5.77
N ALA A 59 -5.12 -3.98 -5.82
CA ALA A 59 -4.33 -2.80 -6.11
C ALA A 59 -3.25 -2.54 -5.04
N GLN A 60 -3.58 -2.73 -3.76
CA GLN A 60 -2.61 -2.63 -2.66
C GLN A 60 -1.49 -3.66 -2.79
N ASP A 61 -1.81 -4.90 -3.14
CA ASP A 61 -0.82 -5.96 -3.36
C ASP A 61 0.15 -5.61 -4.50
N GLU A 62 -0.36 -5.14 -5.64
CA GLU A 62 0.48 -4.72 -6.77
C GLU A 62 1.36 -3.51 -6.43
N VAL A 63 0.82 -2.52 -5.70
CA VAL A 63 1.60 -1.37 -5.25
C VAL A 63 2.67 -1.78 -4.24
N MET A 64 2.39 -2.75 -3.37
CA MET A 64 3.39 -3.28 -2.43
C MET A 64 4.51 -4.01 -3.17
N LYS A 65 4.23 -4.74 -4.24
CA LYS A 65 5.27 -5.35 -5.09
C LYS A 65 6.17 -4.28 -5.71
N LEU A 66 5.60 -3.19 -6.23
CA LEU A 66 6.37 -2.05 -6.76
C LEU A 66 7.21 -1.38 -5.68
N PHE A 67 6.67 -1.23 -4.47
CA PHE A 67 7.42 -0.75 -3.31
C PHE A 67 8.64 -1.65 -3.02
N VAL A 68 8.44 -2.96 -2.89
CA VAL A 68 9.52 -3.93 -2.61
C VAL A 68 10.58 -3.90 -3.71
N ASN A 69 10.17 -3.98 -4.98
CA ASN A 69 11.09 -3.90 -6.11
C ASN A 69 11.90 -2.60 -6.09
N SER A 70 11.27 -1.47 -5.78
CA SER A 70 11.98 -0.19 -5.68
C SER A 70 12.99 -0.14 -4.53
N VAL A 71 12.73 -0.84 -3.43
CA VAL A 71 13.69 -0.97 -2.31
C VAL A 71 14.85 -1.84 -2.74
N GLU A 72 14.59 -2.99 -3.37
CA GLU A 72 15.61 -3.92 -3.86
C GLU A 72 16.51 -3.26 -4.91
N GLU A 73 15.94 -2.56 -5.90
CA GLU A 73 16.72 -1.82 -6.91
C GLU A 73 17.58 -0.72 -6.29
N ASN A 74 17.08 0.01 -5.29
CA ASN A 74 17.87 1.02 -4.58
C ASN A 74 18.99 0.39 -3.72
N ILE A 75 18.81 -0.81 -3.19
CA ILE A 75 19.86 -1.55 -2.46
C ILE A 75 20.89 -2.11 -3.43
N CYS A 76 20.46 -2.72 -4.54
CA CYS A 76 21.33 -3.28 -5.58
C CYS A 76 22.14 -2.20 -6.31
N SER A 77 21.53 -1.07 -6.67
CA SER A 77 22.26 0.06 -7.26
C SER A 77 23.32 0.64 -6.31
N ARG A 78 23.01 0.76 -5.02
CA ARG A 78 23.99 1.18 -4.00
C ARG A 78 25.07 0.13 -3.69
N SER A 79 24.79 -1.16 -3.94
CA SER A 79 25.77 -2.23 -3.80
C SER A 79 26.75 -2.26 -4.98
N ASN A 80 26.36 -1.71 -6.13
CA ASN A 80 27.20 -1.58 -7.32
C ASN A 80 28.10 -0.34 -7.33
N ASP A 81 27.97 0.60 -6.39
CA ASP A 81 28.91 1.73 -6.23
C ASP A 81 30.22 1.34 -5.50
N THR A 82 30.54 0.04 -5.46
CA THR A 82 31.82 -0.49 -4.97
C THR A 82 32.53 -1.30 -6.05
N GLU A 83 32.89 -0.65 -7.16
CA GLU A 83 34.19 -0.94 -7.80
C GLU A 83 35.15 0.17 -7.34
N ILE A 84 35.94 -0.15 -6.32
CA ILE A 84 37.19 0.57 -5.98
C ILE A 84 38.27 0.04 -6.91
#